data_AF-A0A2V5PGQ8-F1
#
_entry.id   AF-A0A2V5PGQ8-F1
#
_cell.length_a   1.000
_cell.length_b   1.000
_cell.length_c   1.000
_cell.angle_alpha   90.00
_cell.angle_beta   90.00
_cell.angle_gamma   90.00
#
_symmetry.space_group_name_H-M   'P 1'
#
loop_
_entity.id
_entity.type
_entity.pdbx_description
1 polymer ?
#
loop_
_entity_poly.entity_id
_entity_poly.type
_entity_poly.pdbx_seq_one_letter_code
_entity_poly.pdbx_strand_id
1 'polypeptide(L)'
;MASGYAVAVGFLNIDPSYTWHNMVNYTSPEDALMGLIKAVVYGAMIGLISCYKGMHCREGAEGVGRATTEAVVYSSITILVSNFFLTLSLNRLLHT
;
A
#
# COMPACT_ATOMS: atom_id res chain seq x y z
N MET A 1 -8.37 -4.10 9.94
CA MET A 1 -9.73 -4.14 10.52
C MET A 1 -9.83 -5.16 11.66
N ALA A 2 -9.60 -6.47 11.42
CA ALA A 2 -9.69 -7.50 12.47
C ALA A 2 -8.75 -7.28 13.67
N SER A 3 -7.49 -6.89 13.44
CA SER A 3 -6.53 -6.60 14.51
C SER A 3 -6.95 -5.42 15.40
N GLY A 4 -7.42 -4.31 14.79
CA GLY A 4 -7.91 -3.15 15.54
C GLY A 4 -9.16 -3.45 16.37
N TYR A 5 -10.09 -4.22 15.81
CA TYR A 5 -11.29 -4.67 16.53
C TYR A 5 -10.95 -5.59 17.71
N ALA A 6 -10.02 -6.54 17.52
CA ALA A 6 -9.55 -7.42 18.59
C ALA A 6 -8.90 -6.65 19.74
N VAL A 7 -8.17 -5.57 19.45
CA VAL A 7 -7.59 -4.72 20.50
C VAL A 7 -8.67 -3.89 21.21
N ALA A 8 -9.57 -3.27 20.47
CA ALA A 8 -10.63 -2.43 21.02
C ALA A 8 -11.57 -3.20 21.95
N VAL A 9 -12.02 -4.38 21.53
CA VAL A 9 -12.95 -5.21 22.32
C VAL A 9 -12.20 -6.06 23.34
N GLY A 10 -11.06 -6.65 22.96
CA GLY A 10 -10.33 -7.60 23.81
C GLY A 10 -9.52 -6.95 24.92
N PHE A 11 -8.81 -5.86 24.64
CA PHE A 11 -7.93 -5.21 25.63
C PHE A 11 -8.56 -3.95 26.24
N LEU A 12 -9.33 -3.19 25.46
CA LEU A 12 -9.86 -1.90 25.87
C LEU A 12 -11.31 -1.93 26.38
N ASN A 13 -11.97 -3.11 26.37
CA ASN A 13 -13.36 -3.31 26.81
C ASN A 13 -14.36 -2.32 26.16
N ILE A 14 -14.12 -1.91 24.92
CA ILE A 14 -15.06 -1.07 24.17
C ILE A 14 -16.20 -1.95 23.64
N ASP A 15 -17.43 -1.42 23.68
CA ASP A 15 -18.61 -2.08 23.14
C ASP A 15 -18.40 -2.54 21.67
N PRO A 16 -18.65 -3.83 21.37
CA PRO A 16 -18.51 -4.40 20.03
C PRO A 16 -19.37 -3.69 18.98
N SER A 17 -20.62 -3.42 19.35
CA SER A 17 -21.62 -2.76 18.49
C SER A 17 -21.22 -1.32 18.18
N TYR A 18 -20.73 -0.60 19.19
CA TYR A 18 -20.26 0.78 19.05
C TYR A 18 -19.05 0.87 18.11
N THR A 19 -18.06 0.01 18.31
CA THR A 19 -16.83 0.00 17.49
C THR A 19 -17.13 -0.32 16.03
N TRP A 20 -18.01 -1.30 15.77
CA TRP A 20 -18.44 -1.65 14.43
C TRP A 20 -19.21 -0.51 13.74
N HIS A 21 -20.15 0.10 14.46
CA HIS A 21 -20.97 1.18 13.93
C HIS A 21 -20.14 2.42 13.57
N ASN A 22 -19.20 2.83 14.43
CA ASN A 22 -18.28 3.92 14.12
C ASN A 22 -17.36 3.58 12.93
N MET A 23 -16.80 2.37 12.87
CA MET A 23 -15.94 1.99 11.74
C MET A 23 -16.64 2.15 10.38
N VAL A 24 -17.92 1.76 10.30
CA VAL A 24 -18.70 1.90 9.06
C VAL A 24 -19.06 3.36 8.79
N ASN A 25 -19.46 4.12 9.81
CA ASN A 25 -19.85 5.53 9.63
C ASN A 25 -18.68 6.45 9.23
N TYR A 26 -17.45 6.14 9.65
CA TYR A 26 -16.26 6.93 9.31
C TYR A 26 -15.51 6.43 8.07
N THR A 27 -15.93 5.30 7.47
CA THR A 27 -15.32 4.79 6.24
C THR A 27 -16.25 5.10 5.08
N SER A 28 -15.89 6.09 4.26
CA SER A 28 -16.68 6.43 3.09
C SER A 28 -16.32 5.51 1.91
N PRO A 29 -17.25 5.26 0.96
CA PRO A 29 -16.98 4.44 -0.22
C PRO A 29 -15.80 4.95 -1.08
N GLU A 30 -15.58 6.26 -1.04
CA GLU A 30 -14.45 6.94 -1.67
C GLU A 30 -13.09 6.49 -1.11
N ASP A 31 -12.97 6.22 0.18
CA ASP A 31 -11.74 5.75 0.80
C ASP A 31 -11.34 4.38 0.24
N ALA A 32 -12.32 3.52 0.00
CA ALA A 32 -12.11 2.21 -0.61
C ALA A 32 -11.67 2.33 -2.08
N LEU A 33 -12.28 3.22 -2.85
CA LEU A 33 -11.90 3.47 -4.24
C LEU A 33 -10.48 4.06 -4.34
N MET A 34 -10.14 5.01 -3.47
CA MET A 34 -8.79 5.58 -3.38
C MET A 34 -7.74 4.50 -3.05
N GLY A 35 -8.07 3.57 -2.15
CA GLY A 35 -7.23 2.42 -1.82
C GLY A 35 -7.00 1.48 -3.01
N LEU A 36 -8.07 1.15 -3.75
CA LEU A 36 -8.01 0.29 -4.94
C LEU A 36 -7.13 0.89 -6.04
N ILE A 37 -7.32 2.17 -6.37
CA ILE A 37 -6.51 2.86 -7.39
C ILE A 37 -5.03 2.84 -7.00
N LYS A 38 -4.71 3.17 -5.73
CA LYS A 38 -3.33 3.13 -5.23
C LYS A 38 -2.74 1.72 -5.33
N ALA A 39 -3.50 0.67 -4.97
CA ALA A 39 -3.03 -0.71 -5.01
C ALA A 39 -2.65 -1.16 -6.44
N VAL A 40 -3.47 -0.83 -7.43
CA VAL A 40 -3.20 -1.15 -8.84
C VAL A 40 -1.91 -0.45 -9.31
N VAL A 41 -1.76 0.83 -8.98
CA VAL A 41 -0.56 1.61 -9.38
C VAL A 41 0.71 1.07 -8.71
N TYR A 42 0.65 0.72 -7.42
CA TYR A 42 1.81 0.12 -6.72
C TYR A 42 2.18 -1.24 -7.29
N GLY A 43 1.20 -2.09 -7.58
CA GLY A 43 1.45 -3.38 -8.22
C GLY A 43 2.13 -3.24 -9.57
N ALA A 44 1.66 -2.32 -10.42
CA ALA A 44 2.26 -2.05 -11.72
C ALA A 44 3.71 -1.54 -11.60
N MET A 45 3.98 -0.61 -10.69
CA MET A 45 5.33 -0.08 -10.48
C MET A 45 6.30 -1.16 -9.97
N ILE A 46 5.91 -1.96 -8.97
CA ILE A 46 6.74 -3.06 -8.45
C ILE A 46 7.06 -4.06 -9.56
N GLY A 47 6.04 -4.45 -10.34
CA GLY A 47 6.21 -5.39 -11.45
C GLY A 47 7.21 -4.86 -12.48
N LEU A 48 7.06 -3.61 -12.92
CA LEU A 48 7.95 -2.99 -13.90
C LEU A 48 9.40 -2.88 -13.39
N ILE A 49 9.58 -2.43 -12.14
CA ILE A 49 10.92 -2.27 -11.54
C ILE A 49 11.59 -3.64 -11.35
N SER A 50 10.83 -4.64 -10.91
CA SER A 50 11.33 -6.00 -10.70
C SER A 50 11.72 -6.65 -12.02
N CYS A 51 10.89 -6.54 -13.06
CA CYS A 51 11.21 -7.02 -14.40
C CYS A 51 12.45 -6.29 -14.96
N TYR A 52 12.52 -4.97 -14.80
CA TYR A 52 13.66 -4.18 -15.28
C TYR A 52 14.98 -4.62 -14.63
N LYS A 53 15.01 -4.79 -13.31
CA LYS A 53 16.21 -5.25 -12.59
C LYS A 53 16.54 -6.72 -12.87
N GLY A 54 15.54 -7.56 -13.06
CA GLY A 54 15.71 -8.96 -13.44
C GLY A 54 16.33 -9.12 -14.83
N MET A 55 15.91 -8.31 -15.81
CA MET A 55 16.45 -8.39 -17.18
C MET A 55 17.87 -7.80 -17.31
N HIS A 56 18.28 -6.91 -16.41
CA HIS A 56 19.61 -6.28 -16.41
C HIS A 56 20.56 -6.91 -15.37
N CYS A 57 20.22 -8.06 -14.80
CA CYS A 57 21.08 -8.70 -13.81
C CYS A 57 22.36 -9.24 -14.45
N ARG A 58 23.47 -9.19 -13.71
CA ARG A 58 24.72 -9.85 -14.12
C ARG A 58 24.58 -11.36 -14.01
N GLU A 59 25.34 -12.07 -14.84
CA GLU A 59 25.38 -13.52 -14.86
C GLU A 59 25.79 -14.11 -13.51
N GLY A 60 25.25 -15.28 -13.19
CA GLY A 60 25.56 -16.02 -11.96
C GLY A 60 24.62 -15.75 -10.78
N ALA A 61 24.64 -16.65 -9.80
CA ALA A 61 23.73 -16.61 -8.65
C ALA A 61 23.93 -15.37 -7.76
N GLU A 62 25.17 -14.89 -7.62
CA GLU A 62 25.46 -13.66 -6.87
C GLU A 62 24.85 -12.42 -7.54
N GLY A 63 24.88 -12.37 -8.88
CA GLY A 63 24.31 -11.26 -9.65
C GLY A 63 22.79 -11.15 -9.48
N VAL A 64 22.10 -12.29 -9.49
CA VAL A 64 20.64 -12.36 -9.26
C VAL A 64 20.27 -11.94 -7.83
N GLY A 65 21.05 -12.36 -6.83
CA GLY A 65 20.83 -11.95 -5.44
C GLY A 65 20.98 -10.43 -5.22
N ARG A 66 22.02 -9.84 -5.82
CA ARG A 66 22.23 -8.38 -5.79
C ARG A 66 21.10 -7.65 -6.53
N ALA A 67 20.73 -8.10 -7.73
CA ALA A 67 19.66 -7.48 -8.52
C ALA A 67 18.31 -7.52 -7.79
N THR A 68 18.00 -8.61 -7.09
CA THR A 68 16.76 -8.74 -6.30
C THR A 68 16.76 -7.75 -5.13
N THR A 69 17.89 -7.62 -4.42
CA THR A 69 18.02 -6.67 -3.30
C THR A 69 17.85 -5.23 -3.79
N GLU A 70 18.50 -4.87 -4.89
CA GLU A 70 18.33 -3.56 -5.52
C GLU A 70 16.88 -3.33 -5.96
N ALA A 71 16.23 -4.33 -6.59
CA ALA A 71 14.85 -4.22 -7.04
C ALA A 71 13.89 -3.87 -5.89
N VAL A 72 14.04 -4.49 -4.71
CA VAL A 72 13.23 -4.18 -3.54
C VAL A 72 13.47 -2.74 -3.08
N VAL A 73 14.73 -2.30 -2.96
CA VAL A 73 15.07 -0.94 -2.53
C VAL A 73 14.50 0.11 -3.49
N TYR A 74 14.72 -0.05 -4.80
CA TYR A 74 14.18 0.87 -5.82
C TYR A 74 12.65 0.87 -5.84
N SER A 75 12.02 -0.29 -5.67
CA SER A 75 10.56 -0.40 -5.59
C SER A 75 10.02 0.33 -4.37
N SER A 76 10.61 0.14 -3.19
CA SER A 76 10.18 0.81 -1.95
C SER A 76 10.29 2.33 -2.04
N ILE A 77 11.41 2.85 -2.55
CA ILE A 77 11.60 4.31 -2.72
C ILE A 77 10.59 4.87 -3.73
N THR A 78 10.39 4.18 -4.86
CA THR A 78 9.44 4.60 -5.89
C THR A 78 8.02 4.63 -5.38
N ILE A 79 7.60 3.63 -4.60
CA ILE A 79 6.27 3.59 -3.97
C ILE A 79 6.10 4.76 -3.00
N LEU A 80 7.09 5.06 -2.16
CA LEU A 80 7.02 6.17 -1.21
C LEU A 80 6.84 7.51 -1.91
N VAL A 81 7.65 7.79 -2.93
CA VAL A 81 7.56 9.02 -3.71
C VAL A 81 6.21 9.09 -4.43
N SER A 82 5.81 8.00 -5.10
CA SER A 82 4.55 7.93 -5.82
C SER A 82 3.34 8.08 -4.89
N ASN A 83 3.39 7.53 -3.67
CA ASN A 83 2.33 7.64 -2.67
C ASN A 83 2.01 9.10 -2.32
N PHE A 84 3.03 9.95 -2.17
CA PHE A 84 2.84 11.37 -1.93
C PHE A 84 2.08 12.04 -3.08
N PHE A 85 2.53 11.85 -4.32
CA PHE A 85 1.89 12.44 -5.50
C PHE A 85 0.47 11.91 -5.74
N LEU A 86 0.26 10.60 -5.61
CA LEU A 86 -1.05 9.96 -5.75
C LEU A 86 -2.02 10.48 -4.70
N THR A 87 -1.59 10.57 -3.44
CA THR A 87 -2.45 11.04 -2.35
C THR A 87 -2.83 12.50 -2.53
N LEU A 88 -1.88 13.38 -2.88
CA LEU A 88 -2.18 14.77 -3.19
C LEU A 88 -3.11 14.94 -4.39
N SER A 89 -2.89 14.18 -5.45
CA SER A 89 -3.69 14.27 -6.68
C SER A 89 -5.11 13.77 -6.46
N LEU A 90 -5.28 12.61 -5.81
CA LEU A 90 -6.60 12.04 -5.48
C LEU A 90 -7.36 12.94 -4.51
N ASN A 91 -6.71 13.40 -3.44
CA ASN A 91 -7.37 14.24 -2.44
C ASN A 91 -7.87 15.55 -3.07
N ARG A 92 -7.04 16.23 -3.86
CA ARG A 92 -7.47 17.45 -4.57
C ARG A 92 -8.65 17.19 -5.52
N LEU A 93 -8.64 16.07 -6.25
CA LEU A 93 -9.67 15.75 -7.25
C LEU A 93 -11.01 15.34 -6.63
N LEU A 94 -10.99 14.68 -5.48
CA LEU A 94 -12.19 14.15 -4.81
C LEU A 94 -12.82 15.13 -3.81
N HIS A 95 -12.02 16.02 -3.21
CA HIS A 95 -12.47 17.07 -2.27
C HIS A 95 -12.63 18.45 -2.94
N THR A 96 -12.96 18.49 -4.24
CA THR A 96 -13.47 19.70 -4.94
C THR A 96 -14.98 19.60 -5.12
#